data_AF-A0A1B6GIX8-F1
#
_entry.id   AF-A0A1B6GIX8-F1
#
_cell.length_a   1.000
_cell.length_b   1.000
_cell.length_c   1.000
_cell.angle_alpha   90.00
_cell.angle_beta   90.00
_cell.angle_gamma   90.00
#
_symmetry.space_group_name_H-M   'P 1'
#
loop_
_entity.id
_entity.type
_entity.pdbx_description
1 polymer ?
#
loop_
_entity_poly.entity_id
_entity_poly.type
_entity_poly.pdbx_seq_one_letter_code
_entity_poly.pdbx_strand_id
1 'polypeptide(L)'
;PDIHVLDLVLTQLRTNAVAVSFLHVGSQFHPHCAQGLVPYSELMQFISCATFGTYIPLSATRNYGHDGLNTYHEAFLTWSFKKGASVHELTTPVPRSGEWFVSNQNFYGNREPQLLVKKQTEDEMNASLTTVLCCRLHEGFMIKNINVKESQLELNLMLPWANHIYIEYVMSCEWP
;
A
#
# COMPACT_ATOMS: atom_id res chain seq x y z
N PRO A 1 -17.34 6.05 -8.57
CA PRO A 1 -17.68 6.43 -7.18
C PRO A 1 -17.47 7.93 -7.04
N ASP A 2 -18.29 8.61 -6.24
CA ASP A 2 -18.06 10.02 -5.92
C ASP A 2 -16.76 10.13 -5.09
N ILE A 3 -15.78 10.87 -5.62
CA ILE A 3 -14.45 10.99 -5.00
C ILE A 3 -14.54 11.65 -3.62
N HIS A 4 -15.48 12.58 -3.44
CA HIS A 4 -15.66 13.27 -2.17
C HIS A 4 -16.21 12.35 -1.09
N VAL A 5 -17.10 11.44 -1.46
CA VAL A 5 -17.64 10.43 -0.53
C VAL A 5 -16.55 9.45 -0.13
N LEU A 6 -15.73 9.00 -1.08
CA LEU A 6 -14.62 8.09 -0.80
C LEU A 6 -13.59 8.72 0.16
N ASP A 7 -13.20 9.98 -0.08
CA ASP A 7 -12.26 10.69 0.78
C ASP A 7 -12.80 10.86 2.21
N LEU A 8 -14.09 11.19 2.34
CA LEU A 8 -14.75 11.32 3.63
C LEU A 8 -14.78 9.99 4.40
N VAL A 9 -15.12 8.90 3.72
CA VAL A 9 -15.11 7.55 4.30
C VAL A 9 -13.71 7.13 4.72
N LEU A 10 -12.70 7.32 3.86
CA LEU A 10 -11.31 7.00 4.20
C LEU A 10 -10.78 7.82 5.38
N THR A 11 -11.13 9.10 5.44
CA THR A 11 -10.77 9.98 6.56
C THR A 11 -11.38 9.49 7.87
N GLN A 12 -12.66 9.12 7.85
CA GLN A 12 -13.34 8.57 9.03
C GLN A 12 -12.73 7.24 9.48
N LEU A 13 -12.44 6.33 8.55
CA LEU A 13 -11.82 5.03 8.86
C LEU A 13 -10.43 5.20 9.47
N ARG A 14 -9.59 6.09 8.91
CA ARG A 14 -8.26 6.40 9.45
C ARG A 14 -8.33 7.02 10.84
N THR A 15 -9.20 8.00 11.03
CA THR A 15 -9.38 8.71 12.32
C THR A 15 -9.82 7.75 13.43
N ASN A 16 -10.64 6.76 13.09
CA ASN A 16 -11.12 5.75 14.04
C ASN A 16 -10.21 4.50 14.12
N ALA A 17 -9.05 4.50 13.46
CA ALA A 17 -8.14 3.36 13.37
C ALA A 17 -8.83 2.04 12.92
N VAL A 18 -9.79 2.14 12.00
CA VAL A 18 -10.52 0.98 11.46
C VAL A 18 -9.84 0.50 10.18
N ALA A 19 -9.28 -0.71 10.23
CA ALA A 19 -8.76 -1.38 9.05
C ALA A 19 -9.85 -2.05 8.21
N VAL A 20 -9.75 -1.88 6.89
CA VAL A 20 -10.62 -2.54 5.92
C VAL A 20 -9.80 -3.53 5.13
N SER A 21 -10.12 -4.81 5.26
CA SER A 21 -9.44 -5.90 4.55
C SER A 21 -10.42 -6.63 3.64
N PHE A 22 -9.93 -7.08 2.49
CA PHE A 22 -10.74 -7.76 1.48
C PHE A 22 -10.16 -9.14 1.19
N LEU A 23 -11.04 -10.15 1.18
CA LEU A 23 -10.73 -11.46 0.65
C LEU A 23 -11.37 -11.58 -0.72
N HIS A 24 -10.55 -11.68 -1.76
CA HIS A 24 -11.05 -11.87 -3.11
C HIS A 24 -11.50 -13.33 -3.28
N VAL A 25 -12.81 -13.54 -3.37
CA VAL A 25 -13.41 -14.85 -3.68
C VAL A 25 -14.03 -14.77 -5.07
N GLY A 26 -13.26 -15.20 -6.08
CA GLY A 26 -13.66 -15.10 -7.48
C GLY A 26 -12.50 -15.40 -8.42
N SER A 27 -12.78 -15.37 -9.72
CA SER A 27 -11.77 -15.50 -10.77
C SER A 27 -11.19 -14.13 -11.10
N GLN A 28 -9.91 -14.09 -11.43
CA GLN A 28 -9.35 -12.93 -12.09
C GLN A 28 -9.82 -12.84 -13.54
N PHE A 29 -9.53 -11.71 -14.19
CA PHE A 29 -9.87 -11.52 -15.59
C PHE A 29 -9.17 -12.57 -16.47
N HIS A 30 -9.95 -13.28 -17.30
CA HIS A 30 -9.42 -14.13 -18.36
C HIS A 30 -10.23 -13.90 -19.65
N PRO A 31 -9.58 -13.63 -20.80
CA PRO A 31 -10.28 -13.26 -22.04
C PRO A 31 -11.33 -14.27 -22.51
N HIS A 32 -11.09 -15.55 -22.23
CA HIS A 32 -11.97 -16.65 -22.62
C HIS A 32 -12.86 -17.19 -21.47
N CYS A 33 -12.76 -16.62 -20.27
CA CYS A 33 -13.56 -17.04 -19.12
C CYS A 33 -13.65 -15.91 -18.08
N ALA A 34 -14.81 -15.25 -17.95
CA ALA A 34 -15.00 -14.17 -16.98
C ALA A 34 -16.03 -14.52 -15.88
N GLN A 35 -16.43 -15.79 -15.78
CA GLN A 35 -17.40 -16.22 -14.79
C GLN A 35 -16.77 -16.18 -13.40
N GLY A 36 -17.25 -15.27 -12.55
CA GLY A 36 -16.69 -15.02 -11.22
C GLY A 36 -15.71 -13.85 -11.17
N LEU A 37 -15.63 -13.02 -12.23
CA LEU A 37 -14.83 -11.80 -12.22
C LEU A 37 -15.29 -10.84 -11.12
N VAL A 38 -14.39 -10.51 -10.20
CA VAL A 38 -14.64 -9.47 -9.20
C VAL A 38 -14.20 -8.12 -9.78
N PRO A 39 -15.13 -7.17 -9.99
CA PRO A 39 -14.80 -5.86 -10.52
C PRO A 39 -14.08 -5.02 -9.45
N TYR A 40 -13.33 -4.01 -9.91
CA TYR A 40 -12.71 -2.99 -9.05
C TYR A 40 -11.72 -3.52 -7.99
N SER A 41 -10.96 -4.59 -8.31
CA SER A 41 -9.86 -5.11 -7.48
C SER A 41 -8.89 -4.01 -7.03
N GLU A 42 -8.53 -3.10 -7.93
CA GLU A 42 -7.65 -1.97 -7.66
C GLU A 42 -8.21 -1.01 -6.60
N LEU A 43 -9.51 -0.77 -6.62
CA LEU A 43 -10.16 0.08 -5.62
C LEU A 43 -10.16 -0.58 -4.25
N MET A 44 -10.42 -1.89 -4.18
CA MET A 44 -10.35 -2.65 -2.93
C MET A 44 -8.92 -2.69 -2.39
N GLN A 45 -7.92 -2.90 -3.25
CA GLN A 45 -6.50 -2.80 -2.88
C GLN A 45 -6.18 -1.41 -2.33
N PHE A 46 -6.58 -0.35 -3.03
CA PHE A 46 -6.39 1.03 -2.58
C PHE A 46 -7.02 1.29 -1.21
N ILE A 47 -8.30 0.94 -1.01
CA ILE A 47 -9.01 1.14 0.26
C ILE A 47 -8.33 0.37 1.39
N SER A 48 -7.94 -0.88 1.15
CA SER A 48 -7.23 -1.67 2.17
C SER A 48 -5.87 -1.07 2.51
N CYS A 49 -5.13 -0.58 1.51
CA CYS A 49 -3.86 0.09 1.73
C CYS A 49 -4.03 1.39 2.51
N ALA A 50 -5.01 2.22 2.11
CA ALA A 50 -5.33 3.49 2.74
C ALA A 50 -5.79 3.36 4.20
N THR A 51 -6.27 2.19 4.62
CA THR A 51 -6.81 1.93 5.96
C THR A 51 -5.94 0.96 6.77
N PHE A 52 -4.71 0.68 6.32
CA PHE A 52 -3.80 -0.32 6.95
C PHE A 52 -4.38 -1.75 7.01
N GLY A 53 -5.40 -2.06 6.21
CA GLY A 53 -5.86 -3.43 6.00
C GLY A 53 -5.12 -4.13 4.87
N THR A 54 -5.61 -5.32 4.50
CA THR A 54 -4.98 -6.18 3.51
C THR A 54 -5.98 -6.65 2.46
N TYR A 55 -5.55 -6.68 1.20
CA TYR A 55 -6.28 -7.34 0.11
C TYR A 55 -5.60 -8.67 -0.21
N ILE A 56 -6.32 -9.78 -0.06
CA ILE A 56 -5.79 -11.12 -0.28
C ILE A 56 -6.45 -11.73 -1.54
N PRO A 57 -5.70 -11.95 -2.63
CA PRO A 57 -6.18 -12.72 -3.75
C PRO A 57 -6.29 -14.21 -3.37
N LEU A 58 -7.30 -14.93 -3.88
CA LEU A 58 -7.51 -16.37 -3.59
C LEU A 58 -6.29 -17.24 -3.95
N SER A 59 -5.44 -16.78 -4.87
CA SER A 59 -4.19 -17.41 -5.27
C SER A 59 -3.03 -17.22 -4.28
N ALA A 60 -3.25 -16.60 -3.11
CA ALA A 60 -2.25 -16.50 -2.07
C ALA A 60 -1.83 -17.92 -1.63
N THR A 61 -0.67 -18.35 -2.11
CA THR A 61 -0.06 -19.61 -1.75
C THR A 61 0.01 -19.70 -0.24
N ARG A 62 -0.37 -20.85 0.33
CA ARG A 62 -0.31 -21.10 1.77
C ARG A 62 1.15 -21.18 2.20
N ASN A 63 1.78 -20.02 2.32
CA ASN A 63 3.15 -19.88 2.81
C ASN A 63 3.06 -19.78 4.32
N TYR A 64 3.66 -20.75 4.99
CA TYR A 64 3.86 -20.68 6.43
C TYR A 64 5.15 -19.90 6.66
N GLY A 65 5.05 -18.78 7.38
CA GLY A 65 6.22 -18.06 7.85
C GLY A 65 7.01 -18.88 8.87
N HIS A 66 8.19 -18.37 9.24
CA HIS A 66 9.10 -18.99 10.21
C HIS A 66 8.44 -19.18 11.61
N ASP A 67 7.43 -18.38 11.94
CA ASP A 67 6.68 -18.40 13.21
C ASP A 67 5.40 -19.25 13.18
N GLY A 68 5.14 -19.99 12.10
CA GLY A 68 3.95 -20.86 11.98
C GLY A 68 2.63 -20.12 11.69
N LEU A 69 2.65 -18.78 11.60
CA LEU A 69 1.53 -18.01 11.05
C LEU A 69 1.46 -18.24 9.53
N ASN A 70 0.24 -18.49 9.04
CA ASN A 70 -0.02 -18.49 7.61
C ASN A 70 -0.31 -17.06 7.14
N THR A 71 -0.30 -16.84 5.83
CA THR A 71 -0.54 -15.53 5.21
C THR A 71 -1.85 -14.86 5.67
N TYR A 72 -2.92 -15.61 5.94
CA TYR A 72 -4.18 -15.04 6.43
C TYR A 72 -4.05 -14.55 7.88
N HIS A 73 -3.42 -15.35 8.74
CA HIS A 73 -3.18 -14.95 10.13
C HIS A 73 -2.31 -13.71 10.20
N GLU A 74 -1.23 -13.67 9.41
CA GLU A 74 -0.38 -12.49 9.32
C GLU A 74 -1.18 -11.26 8.85
N ALA A 75 -1.95 -11.40 7.77
CA ALA A 75 -2.69 -10.30 7.16
C ALA A 75 -3.84 -9.74 8.02
N PHE A 76 -4.49 -10.56 8.86
CA PHE A 76 -5.66 -10.15 9.64
C PHE A 76 -5.42 -9.97 11.14
N LEU A 77 -4.39 -10.61 11.71
CA LEU A 77 -4.13 -10.59 13.16
C LEU A 77 -2.93 -9.73 13.53
N THR A 78 -2.07 -9.37 12.58
CA THR A 78 -0.91 -8.52 12.85
C THR A 78 -1.18 -7.07 12.45
N TRP A 79 -0.56 -6.14 13.15
CA TRP A 79 -0.61 -4.71 12.87
C TRP A 79 0.80 -4.18 12.73
N SER A 80 1.06 -3.39 11.69
CA SER A 80 2.37 -2.78 11.47
C SER A 80 2.27 -1.43 10.77
N PHE A 81 3.05 -0.46 11.25
CA PHE A 81 3.25 0.83 10.57
C PHE A 81 4.15 0.70 9.33
N LYS A 82 5.01 -0.32 9.31
CA LYS A 82 5.74 -0.76 8.14
C LYS A 82 4.86 -1.77 7.42
N LYS A 83 4.11 -1.33 6.42
CA LYS A 83 3.41 -2.27 5.55
C LYS A 83 4.46 -2.98 4.71
N GLY A 84 4.87 -4.16 5.16
CA GLY A 84 5.84 -5.01 4.48
C GLY A 84 5.37 -5.29 3.06
N ALA A 85 6.18 -4.91 2.08
CA ALA A 85 6.15 -5.36 0.69
C ALA A 85 4.88 -5.15 -0.16
N SER A 86 3.71 -4.79 0.37
CA SER A 86 2.53 -4.58 -0.50
C SER A 86 2.57 -3.25 -1.26
N VAL A 87 3.45 -2.32 -0.86
CA VAL A 87 3.71 -1.07 -1.58
C VAL A 87 4.77 -1.26 -2.67
N HIS A 88 5.67 -2.24 -2.50
CA HIS A 88 6.69 -2.54 -3.50
C HIS A 88 6.14 -3.42 -4.64
N GLU A 89 5.10 -4.22 -4.37
CA GLU A 89 4.32 -4.93 -5.41
C GLU A 89 3.44 -3.99 -6.27
N LEU A 90 3.37 -2.70 -5.97
CA LEU A 90 2.74 -1.67 -6.81
C LEU A 90 3.71 -1.04 -7.84
N THR A 91 4.93 -1.60 -7.95
CA THR A 91 5.98 -1.09 -8.86
C THR A 91 6.59 -2.18 -9.74
N THR A 92 6.14 -3.42 -9.61
CA THR A 92 6.50 -4.52 -10.51
C THR A 92 5.55 -5.69 -10.29
N PRO A 93 4.67 -6.02 -11.25
CA PRO A 93 3.84 -7.20 -11.14
C PRO A 93 4.72 -8.39 -11.47
N VAL A 94 5.20 -9.10 -10.46
CA VAL A 94 5.54 -10.51 -10.64
C VAL A 94 4.18 -11.22 -10.83
N PRO A 95 3.88 -11.79 -12.01
CA PRO A 95 2.62 -12.47 -12.21
C PRO A 95 2.47 -13.53 -11.12
N ARG A 96 1.43 -13.41 -10.29
CA ARG A 96 1.20 -14.43 -9.26
C ARG A 96 0.78 -15.72 -9.95
N SER A 97 0.96 -16.85 -9.28
CA SER A 97 0.52 -18.13 -9.82
C SER A 97 -0.99 -18.08 -10.10
N GLY A 98 -1.38 -18.33 -11.35
CA GLY A 98 -2.79 -18.33 -11.78
C GLY A 98 -3.33 -17.00 -12.30
N GLU A 99 -2.54 -15.93 -12.36
CA GLU A 99 -2.97 -14.67 -12.97
C GLU A 99 -2.79 -14.74 -14.49
N TRP A 100 -3.79 -14.27 -15.24
CA TRP A 100 -3.63 -14.07 -16.68
C TRP A 100 -2.78 -12.80 -16.90
N PHE A 101 -1.61 -12.97 -17.51
CA PHE A 101 -0.73 -11.85 -17.85
C PHE A 101 -0.34 -11.92 -19.33
N VAL A 102 -0.11 -10.76 -19.94
CA VAL A 102 0.38 -10.68 -21.32
C VAL A 102 1.90 -10.68 -21.28
N SER A 103 2.54 -11.81 -21.60
CA SER A 103 4.01 -11.93 -21.61
C SER A 103 4.70 -11.03 -22.65
N ASN A 104 3.95 -10.51 -23.63
CA ASN A 104 4.49 -9.68 -24.70
C ASN A 104 4.77 -8.26 -24.23
N GLN A 105 6.06 -7.91 -24.11
CA GLN A 105 6.54 -6.59 -23.68
C GLN A 105 6.23 -5.43 -24.65
N ASN A 106 5.79 -5.75 -25.88
CA ASN A 106 5.34 -4.77 -26.88
C ASN A 106 3.86 -4.44 -26.76
N PHE A 107 3.10 -5.15 -25.91
CA PHE A 107 1.71 -4.83 -25.63
C PHE A 107 1.68 -3.78 -24.51
N TYR A 108 1.33 -2.54 -24.86
CA TYR A 108 1.35 -1.38 -23.95
C TYR A 108 0.51 -1.54 -22.67
N GLY A 109 -0.46 -2.47 -22.66
CA GLY A 109 -1.28 -2.75 -21.48
C GLY A 109 -0.59 -3.50 -20.34
N ASN A 110 0.63 -4.04 -20.55
CA ASN A 110 1.36 -4.78 -19.51
C ASN A 110 2.49 -3.97 -18.85
N ARG A 111 2.72 -2.71 -19.27
CA ARG A 111 3.69 -1.84 -18.61
C ARG A 111 2.94 -1.01 -17.57
N GLU A 112 3.31 -1.18 -16.30
CA GLU A 112 2.84 -0.26 -15.27
C GLU A 112 3.20 1.18 -15.66
N PRO A 113 2.30 2.15 -15.41
CA PRO A 113 2.62 3.55 -15.62
C PRO A 113 3.82 3.89 -14.74
N GLN A 114 4.90 4.39 -15.37
CA GLN A 114 6.05 4.87 -14.62
C GLN A 114 5.59 6.01 -13.70
N LEU A 115 5.68 5.78 -12.39
CA LEU A 115 5.37 6.81 -11.41
C LEU A 115 6.40 7.93 -11.53
N LEU A 116 5.92 9.13 -11.80
CA LEU A 116 6.75 10.33 -11.83
C LEU A 116 6.74 10.97 -10.44
N VAL A 117 7.92 11.24 -9.91
CA VAL A 117 8.08 11.93 -8.63
C VAL A 117 8.34 13.40 -8.90
N LYS A 118 7.56 14.27 -8.25
CA LYS A 118 7.76 15.72 -8.28
C LYS A 118 7.79 16.25 -6.86
N LYS A 119 8.94 16.82 -6.46
CA LYS A 119 9.09 17.53 -5.19
C LYS A 119 8.19 18.77 -5.21
N GLN A 120 7.30 18.89 -4.23
CA GLN A 120 6.36 20.01 -4.12
C GLN A 120 6.87 21.08 -3.17
N THR A 121 7.44 20.69 -2.03
CA THR A 121 7.86 21.60 -0.96
C THR A 121 9.00 20.98 -0.15
N GLU A 122 9.82 21.83 0.45
CA GLU A 122 10.86 21.49 1.41
C GLU A 122 10.92 22.63 2.43
N ASP A 123 11.03 22.27 3.70
CA ASP A 123 11.03 23.22 4.81
C ASP A 123 11.84 22.65 5.98
N GLU A 124 12.40 23.55 6.79
CA GLU A 124 13.13 23.22 8.01
C GLU A 124 12.29 23.58 9.23
N MET A 125 12.10 22.63 10.15
CA MET A 125 11.24 22.81 11.31
C MET A 125 11.97 22.48 12.61
N ASN A 126 11.82 23.37 13.59
CA ASN A 126 12.28 23.15 14.96
C ASN A 126 11.21 22.39 15.76
N ALA A 127 11.16 21.07 15.62
CA ALA A 127 10.26 20.21 16.37
C ALA A 127 10.87 18.84 16.67
N SER A 128 10.34 18.17 17.69
CA SER A 128 10.71 16.78 17.99
C SER A 128 10.23 15.85 16.87
N LEU A 129 11.13 14.99 16.38
CA LEU A 129 10.83 13.95 15.40
C LEU A 129 9.61 13.12 15.80
N THR A 130 9.52 12.73 17.07
CA THR A 130 8.45 11.86 17.58
C THR A 130 7.09 12.53 17.48
N THR A 131 7.02 13.85 17.70
CA THR A 131 5.77 14.61 17.57
C THR A 131 5.34 14.67 16.11
N VAL A 132 6.25 15.01 15.20
CA VAL A 132 5.96 15.06 13.76
C VAL A 132 5.54 13.70 13.23
N LEU A 133 6.26 12.64 13.60
CA LEU A 133 5.95 11.28 13.23
C LEU A 133 4.56 10.87 13.73
N CYS A 134 4.23 11.15 14.99
CA CYS A 134 2.91 10.83 15.56
C CYS A 134 1.78 11.51 14.76
N CYS A 135 1.92 12.80 14.44
CA CYS A 135 0.93 13.52 13.63
C CYS A 135 0.77 12.90 12.24
N ARG A 136 1.88 12.64 11.54
CA ARG A 136 1.84 12.04 10.20
C ARG A 136 1.24 10.64 10.22
N LEU A 137 1.58 9.80 11.19
CA LEU A 137 0.98 8.47 11.33
C LEU A 137 -0.53 8.55 11.57
N HIS A 138 -0.99 9.51 12.39
CA HIS A 138 -2.42 9.73 12.65
C HIS A 138 -3.19 10.27 11.44
N GLU A 139 -2.52 11.02 10.56
CA GLU A 139 -3.07 11.43 9.26
C GLU A 139 -3.20 10.25 8.28
N GLY A 140 -2.59 9.11 8.59
CA GLY A 140 -2.64 7.90 7.78
C GLY A 140 -1.40 7.65 6.93
N PHE A 141 -0.31 8.39 7.16
CA PHE A 141 0.97 8.06 6.53
C PHE A 141 1.49 6.71 7.05
N MET A 142 2.02 5.91 6.13
CA MET A 142 2.73 4.66 6.40
C MET A 142 4.24 4.89 6.34
N ILE A 143 5.00 4.07 7.06
CA ILE A 143 6.46 4.08 6.97
C ILE A 143 6.87 3.26 5.75
N LYS A 144 7.36 3.94 4.70
CA LYS A 144 7.88 3.32 3.47
C LYS A 144 9.29 2.81 3.68
N ASN A 145 10.19 3.65 4.19
CA ASN A 145 11.58 3.28 4.44
C ASN A 145 12.15 4.06 5.63
N ILE A 146 13.12 3.45 6.31
CA ILE A 146 13.90 4.06 7.38
C ILE A 146 15.36 3.87 7.01
N ASN A 147 16.10 4.96 6.92
CA ASN A 147 17.52 4.95 6.61
C ASN A 147 18.30 5.64 7.72
N VAL A 148 19.31 4.98 8.26
CA VAL A 148 20.21 5.54 9.27
C VAL A 148 21.59 5.60 8.64
N LYS A 149 22.11 6.80 8.43
CA LYS A 149 23.46 7.03 7.88
C LYS A 149 24.26 7.82 8.90
N GLU A 150 25.33 7.21 9.40
CA GLU A 150 26.27 7.80 10.37
C GLU A 150 25.56 8.32 11.64
N SER A 151 25.09 9.57 11.62
CA SER A 151 24.35 10.23 12.70
C SER A 151 23.09 10.97 12.20
N GLN A 152 22.56 10.58 11.05
CA GLN A 152 21.34 11.14 10.46
C GLN A 152 20.32 10.03 10.23
N LEU A 153 19.11 10.25 10.71
CA LEU A 153 17.95 9.42 10.44
C LEU A 153 17.12 10.09 9.35
N GLU A 154 16.87 9.35 8.27
CA GLU A 154 15.93 9.71 7.23
C GLU A 154 14.74 8.75 7.27
N LEU A 155 13.55 9.31 7.43
CA LEU A 155 12.28 8.60 7.40
C LEU A 155 11.50 8.99 6.16
N ASN A 156 11.18 7.97 5.36
CA ASN A 156 10.37 8.11 4.17
C ASN A 156 8.97 7.58 4.49
N LEU A 157 8.01 8.49 4.52
CA LEU A 157 6.60 8.18 4.75
C LEU A 157 5.83 8.24 3.43
N MET A 158 4.74 7.48 3.34
CA MET A 158 3.86 7.44 2.17
C MET A 158 2.39 7.48 2.57
N LEU A 159 1.59 8.26 1.86
CA LEU A 159 0.14 8.29 1.95
C LEU A 159 -0.48 7.97 0.58
N PRO A 160 -1.30 6.90 0.46
CA PRO A 160 -2.13 6.68 -0.73
C PRO A 160 -3.19 7.77 -0.83
N TRP A 161 -3.14 8.56 -1.90
CA TRP A 161 -4.08 9.65 -2.16
C TRP A 161 -5.16 9.22 -3.15
N ALA A 162 -4.77 8.56 -4.24
CA ALA A 162 -5.68 7.96 -5.20
C ALA A 162 -5.07 6.69 -5.80
N ASN A 163 -5.79 6.03 -6.70
CA ASN A 163 -5.27 4.85 -7.37
C ASN A 163 -3.97 5.20 -8.14
N HIS A 164 -2.87 4.51 -7.81
CA HIS A 164 -1.52 4.78 -8.34
C HIS A 164 -1.00 6.21 -8.10
N ILE A 165 -1.56 6.95 -7.12
CA ILE A 165 -1.08 8.29 -6.75
C ILE A 165 -0.79 8.33 -5.25
N TYR A 166 0.45 8.67 -4.92
CA TYR A 166 0.98 8.66 -3.57
C TYR A 166 1.58 10.02 -3.21
N ILE A 167 1.41 10.41 -1.95
CA ILE A 167 2.10 11.55 -1.35
C ILE A 167 3.26 10.97 -0.55
N GLU A 168 4.49 11.37 -0.89
CA GLU A 168 5.69 11.01 -0.15
C GLU A 168 6.07 12.16 0.79
N TYR A 169 6.39 11.82 2.03
CA TYR A 169 6.85 12.78 3.04
C TYR A 169 8.18 12.29 3.60
N VAL A 170 9.25 13.02 3.28
CA VAL A 170 10.61 12.72 3.73
C VAL A 170 10.95 13.65 4.88
N MET A 171 11.39 13.08 6.00
CA MET A 171 11.91 13.84 7.11
C MET A 171 13.28 13.32 7.50
N SER A 172 14.22 14.23 7.73
CA SER A 172 15.57 13.94 8.19
C SER A 172 15.86 14.65 9.51
N CYS A 173 16.52 13.98 10.43
CA CYS A 173 17.00 14.58 11.66
C CYS A 173 18.30 13.92 12.12
N GLU A 174 19.03 14.58 13.02
CA GLU A 174 20.13 13.95 13.73
C GLU A 174 19.63 12.73 14.53
N TRP A 175 20.32 11.61 14.40
CA TRP A 175 20.06 10.41 15.19
C TRP A 175 20.77 10.55 16.54
N PRO A 176 20.05 10.34 17.66
CA PRO A 176 20.61 10.48 19.01
C PRO A 176 21.70 9.45 19.35
#